data_AF-W8EUU4-F1
#
_entry.id   AF-W8EUU4-F1
#
_cell.length_a   1.000
_cell.length_b   1.000
_cell.length_c   1.000
_cell.angle_alpha   90.00
_cell.angle_beta   90.00
_cell.angle_gamma   90.00
#
_symmetry.space_group_name_H-M   'P 1'
#
loop_
_entity.id
_entity.type
_entity.pdbx_description
1 polymer ?
#
loop_
_entity_poly.entity_id
_entity_poly.type
_entity_poly.pdbx_seq_one_letter_code
_entity_poly.pdbx_strand_id
1 'polypeptide(L)'
;MEFLYLRSSSPAQGLEQQLHSVVSFGIMPLFAFANTSLVIKPAAVRRLLSPLGSGILAGLVLGKPVGIGALSWLTVRLGEATLPPGISWRQLWGAGMLGGIGFTMSIFVTLLAVGEHSVSTDVAKLAILLASLTAGARGGMGCCAPHPPRRWPSAGRGARPWAANPVLCAPASVSAWLGFLPGFCLLPRILLHPVRVVPGLFTFMLEDTKHYFSNAVGSVLYVPGSFVYLHWTGEPVSSTELRALYVHARNLLLRYNLRRILADHRAMPAAFEAADRTWLLTDWFPHTTEEVPRVRYAALPSSDPQRRLHTDDVVQALRRYAQVALFDDIAAATAWLEAG
;
A
#
# COMPACT_ATOMS: atom_id res chain seq x y z
N MET A 1 17.03 -18.71 -2.35
CA MET A 1 16.46 -17.50 -1.71
C MET A 1 15.17 -17.01 -2.36
N GLU A 2 15.00 -17.06 -3.69
CA GLU A 2 13.77 -16.60 -4.38
C GLU A 2 12.49 -17.39 -3.99
N PHE A 3 12.62 -18.71 -3.75
CA PHE A 3 11.50 -19.58 -3.37
C PHE A 3 10.88 -19.30 -1.98
N LEU A 4 11.60 -18.68 -1.06
CA LEU A 4 11.09 -18.35 0.28
C LEU A 4 10.35 -17.01 0.32
N TYR A 5 10.70 -16.07 -0.56
CA TYR A 5 10.06 -14.76 -0.66
C TYR A 5 8.66 -14.84 -1.30
N LEU A 6 8.47 -15.77 -2.25
CA LEU A 6 7.17 -16.04 -2.87
C LEU A 6 6.16 -16.67 -1.90
N ARG A 7 6.63 -17.34 -0.83
CA ARG A 7 5.76 -17.95 0.18
C ARG A 7 5.41 -17.03 1.35
N SER A 8 6.13 -15.91 1.52
CA SER A 8 5.88 -14.94 2.60
C SER A 8 4.98 -13.77 2.18
N SER A 9 4.86 -13.51 0.88
CA SER A 9 3.82 -12.61 0.34
C SER A 9 2.52 -13.38 0.24
N SER A 10 1.37 -12.72 0.45
CA SER A 10 0.08 -13.40 0.24
C SER A 10 0.05 -13.97 -1.20
N PRO A 11 -0.39 -15.23 -1.41
CA PRO A 11 -0.38 -15.84 -2.74
C PRO A 11 -1.18 -15.01 -3.76
N ALA A 12 -2.20 -14.27 -3.29
CA ALA A 12 -2.94 -13.31 -4.08
C ALA A 12 -2.08 -12.12 -4.54
N GLN A 13 -1.27 -11.53 -3.66
CA GLN A 13 -0.40 -10.40 -3.99
C GLN A 13 0.74 -10.80 -4.93
N GLY A 14 1.27 -12.01 -4.77
CA GLY A 14 2.25 -12.57 -5.72
C GLY A 14 1.67 -12.71 -7.12
N LEU A 15 0.44 -13.25 -7.22
CA LEU A 15 -0.28 -13.38 -8.48
C LEU A 15 -0.65 -12.02 -9.08
N GLU A 16 -1.11 -11.06 -8.27
CA GLU A 16 -1.42 -9.70 -8.70
C GLU A 16 -0.20 -9.04 -9.35
N GLN A 17 0.97 -9.12 -8.72
CA GLN A 17 2.20 -8.52 -9.23
C GLN A 17 2.61 -9.11 -10.58
N GLN A 18 2.47 -10.42 -10.75
CA GLN A 18 2.77 -11.12 -12.01
C GLN A 18 1.77 -10.75 -13.11
N LEU A 19 0.48 -10.76 -12.78
CA LEU A 19 -0.58 -10.41 -13.71
C LEU A 19 -0.54 -8.93 -14.11
N HIS A 20 -0.14 -8.03 -13.20
CA HIS A 20 -0.10 -6.60 -13.48
C HIS A 20 0.77 -6.26 -14.69
N SER A 21 1.93 -6.91 -14.84
CA SER A 21 2.82 -6.71 -15.99
C SER A 21 2.18 -7.23 -17.28
N VAL A 22 1.66 -8.46 -17.27
CA VAL A 22 1.01 -9.09 -18.43
C VAL A 22 -0.23 -8.32 -18.88
N VAL A 23 -1.03 -7.85 -17.93
CA VAL A 23 -2.24 -7.06 -18.20
C VAL A 23 -1.87 -5.70 -18.78
N SER A 24 -0.92 -4.99 -18.18
CA SER A 24 -0.57 -3.62 -18.58
C SER A 24 0.14 -3.55 -19.93
N PHE A 25 1.02 -4.51 -20.24
CA PHE A 25 1.82 -4.50 -21.48
C PHE A 25 1.30 -5.45 -22.57
N GLY A 26 0.48 -6.44 -22.23
CA GLY A 26 -0.09 -7.40 -23.17
C GLY A 26 -1.58 -7.17 -23.41
N ILE A 27 -2.40 -7.43 -22.39
CA ILE A 27 -3.87 -7.49 -22.54
C ILE A 27 -4.45 -6.10 -22.85
N MET A 28 -4.03 -5.05 -22.15
CA MET A 28 -4.57 -3.70 -22.32
C MET A 28 -4.25 -3.11 -23.71
N PRO A 29 -3.01 -3.16 -24.22
CA PRO A 29 -2.71 -2.73 -25.58
C PRO A 29 -3.43 -3.55 -26.65
N LEU A 30 -3.50 -4.87 -26.49
CA LEU A 30 -4.21 -5.75 -27.42
C LEU A 30 -5.71 -5.44 -27.46
N PHE A 31 -6.32 -5.27 -26.28
CA PHE A 31 -7.73 -4.89 -26.15
C PHE A 31 -8.02 -3.54 -26.80
N ALA A 32 -7.17 -2.55 -26.53
CA ALA A 32 -7.28 -1.24 -27.15
C ALA A 32 -7.21 -1.38 -28.68
N PHE A 33 -6.18 -2.02 -29.21
CA PHE A 33 -5.98 -2.21 -30.65
C PHE A 33 -7.17 -2.91 -31.33
N ALA A 34 -7.67 -4.01 -30.76
CA ALA A 34 -8.80 -4.74 -31.30
C ALA A 34 -10.07 -3.88 -31.37
N ASN A 35 -10.33 -3.07 -30.33
CA ASN A 35 -11.57 -2.33 -30.19
C ASN A 35 -11.53 -0.90 -30.76
N THR A 36 -10.35 -0.31 -30.96
CA THR A 36 -10.18 1.03 -31.55
C THR A 36 -10.10 1.02 -33.07
N SER A 37 -10.28 -0.14 -33.72
CA SER A 37 -10.42 -0.26 -35.17
C SER A 37 -11.68 0.49 -35.64
N LEU A 38 -11.55 1.81 -35.82
CA LEU A 38 -12.63 2.73 -36.12
C LEU A 38 -12.55 3.18 -37.55
N VAL A 39 -13.58 2.88 -38.33
CA VAL A 39 -13.78 3.49 -39.63
C VAL A 39 -14.44 4.85 -39.39
N ILE A 40 -13.67 5.93 -39.47
CA ILE A 40 -14.20 7.30 -39.31
C ILE A 40 -15.05 7.64 -40.53
N LYS A 41 -16.35 7.33 -40.43
CA LYS A 41 -17.34 7.71 -41.42
C LYS A 41 -17.83 9.13 -41.12
N PRO A 42 -18.00 10.01 -42.12
CA PRO A 42 -18.60 11.34 -41.92
C PRO A 42 -19.96 11.30 -41.22
N ALA A 43 -20.72 10.21 -41.41
CA ALA A 43 -21.98 9.97 -40.73
C ALA A 43 -21.84 9.79 -39.20
N ALA A 44 -20.75 9.18 -38.73
CA ALA A 44 -20.50 8.98 -37.30
C ALA A 44 -20.16 10.32 -36.62
N VAL A 45 -19.37 11.16 -37.29
CA VAL A 45 -19.02 12.51 -36.82
C VAL A 45 -20.28 13.37 -36.69
N ARG A 46 -21.17 13.36 -37.69
CA ARG A 46 -22.45 14.10 -37.62
C ARG A 46 -23.35 13.60 -36.49
N ARG A 47 -23.28 12.31 -36.16
CA ARG A 47 -24.04 11.70 -35.06
C ARG A 47 -23.38 11.85 -33.68
N LEU A 48 -22.23 12.51 -33.55
CA LEU A 48 -21.66 12.84 -32.24
C LEU A 48 -22.60 13.70 -31.39
N LEU A 49 -23.35 14.60 -32.02
CA LEU A 49 -24.36 15.44 -31.38
C LEU A 49 -25.69 14.71 -31.15
N SER A 50 -25.79 13.42 -31.49
CA SER A 50 -26.94 12.61 -31.11
C SER A 50 -27.04 12.49 -29.57
N PRO A 51 -28.21 12.15 -29.02
CA PRO A 51 -28.38 11.96 -27.57
C PRO A 51 -27.36 10.98 -26.98
N LEU A 52 -26.98 9.94 -27.73
CA LEU A 52 -26.00 8.95 -27.32
C LEU A 52 -24.59 9.55 -27.24
N GLY A 53 -24.11 10.20 -28.32
CA GLY A 53 -22.76 10.74 -28.37
C GLY A 53 -22.56 11.90 -27.38
N SER A 54 -23.53 12.81 -27.30
CA SER A 54 -23.51 13.94 -26.37
C SER A 54 -23.64 13.49 -24.91
N GLY A 55 -24.46 12.47 -24.62
CA GLY A 55 -24.58 11.89 -23.29
C GLY A 55 -23.28 11.26 -22.80
N ILE A 56 -22.59 10.50 -23.66
CA ILE A 56 -21.28 9.92 -23.34
C ILE A 56 -20.22 11.01 -23.13
N LEU A 57 -20.15 12.00 -24.03
CA LEU A 57 -19.24 13.14 -23.90
C LEU A 57 -19.47 13.90 -22.60
N ALA A 58 -20.70 14.31 -22.31
CA ALA A 58 -21.03 15.04 -21.10
C ALA A 58 -20.82 14.20 -19.84
N GLY A 59 -21.17 12.91 -19.86
CA GLY A 59 -20.99 12.01 -18.73
C GLY A 59 -19.52 11.80 -18.34
N LEU A 60 -18.63 11.61 -19.32
CA LEU A 60 -17.21 11.43 -19.07
C LEU A 60 -16.48 12.74 -18.76
N VAL A 61 -16.83 13.82 -19.47
CA VAL A 61 -16.12 15.12 -19.34
C VAL A 61 -16.63 15.93 -18.15
N LEU A 62 -17.93 15.92 -17.86
CA LEU A 62 -18.53 16.71 -16.78
C LEU A 62 -19.01 15.83 -15.63
N GLY A 63 -19.62 14.68 -15.93
CA GLY A 63 -20.16 13.78 -14.91
C GLY A 63 -19.10 13.23 -13.96
N LYS A 64 -17.99 12.68 -14.50
CA LYS A 64 -16.90 12.11 -13.67
C LYS A 64 -16.26 13.15 -12.74
N PRO A 65 -15.84 14.34 -13.21
CA PRO A 65 -15.18 15.31 -12.34
C PRO A 65 -16.14 15.90 -11.32
N VAL A 66 -17.37 16.23 -11.72
CA VAL A 66 -18.40 16.75 -10.80
C VAL A 66 -18.76 15.69 -9.76
N GLY A 67 -18.93 14.43 -10.16
CA GLY A 67 -19.24 13.35 -9.23
C GLY A 67 -18.15 13.11 -8.19
N ILE A 68 -16.89 13.02 -8.63
CA ILE A 68 -15.74 12.84 -7.74
C ILE A 68 -15.59 14.06 -6.82
N GLY A 69 -15.57 15.27 -7.38
CA GLY A 69 -15.40 16.49 -6.61
C GLY A 69 -16.53 16.73 -5.61
N ALA A 70 -17.78 16.49 -5.99
CA ALA A 70 -18.94 16.66 -5.11
C ALA A 70 -18.97 15.63 -3.98
N LEU A 71 -18.71 14.35 -4.28
CA LEU A 71 -18.65 13.31 -3.25
C LEU A 71 -17.51 13.56 -2.28
N SER A 72 -16.31 13.88 -2.77
CA SER A 72 -15.18 14.22 -1.90
C SER A 72 -15.42 15.48 -1.08
N TRP A 73 -16.12 16.48 -1.63
CA TRP A 73 -16.51 17.65 -0.85
C TRP A 73 -17.55 17.32 0.22
N LEU A 74 -18.52 16.47 -0.10
CA LEU A 74 -19.55 16.05 0.83
C LEU A 74 -18.96 15.24 2.00
N THR A 75 -18.08 14.28 1.73
CA THR A 75 -17.45 13.46 2.78
C THR A 75 -16.55 14.29 3.70
N VAL A 76 -15.83 15.27 3.15
CA VAL A 76 -15.05 16.22 3.97
C VAL A 76 -15.96 17.11 4.81
N ARG A 77 -17.08 17.57 4.26
CA ARG A 77 -18.04 18.43 4.99
C ARG A 77 -18.78 17.69 6.10
N LEU A 78 -19.04 16.39 5.92
CA LEU A 78 -19.67 15.53 6.91
C LEU A 78 -18.70 15.07 8.02
N GLY A 79 -17.40 15.34 7.88
CA GLY A 79 -16.38 14.98 8.88
C GLY A 79 -15.91 13.53 8.84
N GLU A 80 -16.41 12.73 7.89
CA GLU A 80 -16.02 11.32 7.68
C GLU A 80 -14.63 11.18 7.04
N ALA A 81 -14.12 12.24 6.41
CA ALA A 81 -12.80 12.24 5.79
C ALA A 81 -12.09 13.59 5.96
N THR A 82 -10.78 13.55 6.17
CA THR A 82 -9.92 14.75 6.21
C THR A 82 -9.01 14.78 4.98
N LEU A 83 -8.85 15.96 4.36
CA LEU A 83 -7.95 16.11 3.22
C LEU A 83 -6.48 15.93 3.69
N PRO A 84 -5.69 15.04 3.06
CA PRO A 84 -4.31 14.80 3.47
C PRO A 84 -3.45 16.07 3.41
N PRO A 85 -2.47 16.23 4.32
CA PRO A 85 -1.59 17.40 4.34
C PRO A 85 -0.79 17.47 3.03
N GLY A 86 -0.95 18.57 2.29
CA GLY A 86 -0.25 18.82 1.02
C GLY A 86 -1.08 18.63 -0.24
N ILE A 87 -2.33 18.15 -0.13
CA ILE A 87 -3.25 18.08 -1.27
C ILE A 87 -4.12 19.34 -1.31
N SER A 88 -4.19 19.99 -2.47
CA SER A 88 -5.08 21.14 -2.70
C SER A 88 -6.39 20.71 -3.36
N TRP A 89 -7.46 21.47 -3.17
CA TRP A 89 -8.73 21.26 -3.88
C TRP A 89 -8.56 21.27 -5.41
N ARG A 90 -7.60 22.05 -5.94
CA ARG A 90 -7.29 22.06 -7.38
C ARG A 90 -6.75 20.71 -7.88
N GLN A 91 -5.92 20.04 -7.09
CA GLN A 91 -5.43 18.70 -7.42
C GLN A 91 -6.53 17.65 -7.34
N LEU A 92 -7.46 17.79 -6.39
CA LEU A 92 -8.61 16.88 -6.29
C LEU A 92 -9.53 17.02 -7.50
N TRP A 93 -9.83 18.25 -7.93
CA TRP A 93 -10.56 18.49 -9.17
C TRP A 93 -9.78 18.02 -10.41
N GLY A 94 -8.45 18.20 -10.43
CA GLY A 94 -7.57 17.68 -11.48
C GLY A 94 -7.58 16.15 -11.56
N ALA A 95 -7.54 15.46 -10.42
CA ALA A 95 -7.69 14.01 -10.32
C ALA A 95 -9.09 13.55 -10.79
N GLY A 96 -10.13 14.30 -10.46
CA GLY A 96 -11.48 14.08 -10.98
C GLY A 96 -11.56 14.16 -12.51
N MET A 97 -10.85 15.13 -13.12
CA MET A 97 -10.71 15.25 -14.58
C MET A 97 -9.97 14.07 -15.20
N LEU A 98 -8.89 13.59 -14.58
CA LEU A 98 -8.20 12.38 -15.01
C LEU A 98 -9.09 11.13 -14.88
N GLY A 99 -9.98 11.09 -13.89
CA GLY A 99 -11.01 10.05 -13.76
C GLY A 99 -12.04 10.03 -14.91
N GLY A 100 -12.09 11.07 -15.73
CA GLY A 100 -12.85 11.13 -16.97
C GLY A 100 -12.20 10.38 -18.16
N ILE A 101 -10.96 9.89 -18.00
CA ILE A 101 -10.27 9.08 -19.01
C ILE A 101 -10.86 7.66 -18.98
N GLY A 102 -11.97 7.51 -19.69
CA GLY A 102 -12.74 6.27 -19.71
C GLY A 102 -12.27 5.23 -20.73
N PHE A 103 -11.40 5.60 -21.66
CA PHE A 103 -10.94 4.84 -22.85
C PHE A 103 -11.33 3.35 -22.88
N THR A 104 -10.54 2.43 -22.30
CA THR A 104 -10.78 0.98 -22.44
C THR A 104 -12.03 0.49 -21.70
N MET A 105 -12.24 0.89 -20.44
CA MET A 105 -13.39 0.45 -19.65
C MET A 105 -14.71 1.00 -20.19
N SER A 106 -14.73 2.22 -20.71
CA SER A 106 -15.93 2.83 -21.30
C SER A 106 -16.25 2.22 -22.65
N ILE A 107 -15.23 1.90 -23.48
CA ILE A 107 -15.43 1.16 -24.72
C ILE A 107 -16.05 -0.21 -24.40
N PHE A 108 -15.49 -0.94 -23.43
CA PHE A 108 -16.02 -2.22 -22.99
C PHE A 108 -17.48 -2.15 -22.53
N VAL A 109 -17.81 -1.21 -21.63
CA VAL A 109 -19.19 -1.03 -21.14
C VAL A 109 -20.15 -0.67 -22.27
N THR A 110 -19.71 0.13 -23.24
CA THR A 110 -20.55 0.51 -24.39
C THR A 110 -20.80 -0.67 -25.32
N LEU A 111 -19.80 -1.53 -25.56
CA LEU A 111 -19.99 -2.75 -26.34
C LEU A 111 -21.05 -3.66 -25.72
N LEU A 112 -21.05 -3.77 -24.39
CA LEU A 112 -22.09 -4.49 -23.64
C LEU A 112 -23.47 -3.81 -23.69
N ALA A 113 -23.51 -2.48 -23.62
CA ALA A 113 -24.77 -1.73 -23.54
C ALA A 113 -25.49 -1.57 -24.89
N VAL A 114 -24.74 -1.41 -25.98
CA VAL A 114 -25.28 -1.09 -27.32
C VAL A 114 -25.23 -2.31 -28.25
N GLY A 115 -24.44 -3.33 -27.91
CA GLY A 115 -24.21 -4.52 -28.70
C GLY A 115 -23.11 -4.35 -29.76
N GLU A 116 -22.52 -5.49 -30.14
CA GLU A 116 -21.53 -5.60 -31.20
C GLU A 116 -22.21 -5.39 -32.57
N HIS A 117 -21.58 -4.64 -33.49
CA HIS A 117 -22.01 -4.42 -34.91
C HIS A 117 -23.09 -3.37 -35.21
N SER A 118 -23.38 -2.43 -34.31
CA SER A 118 -24.30 -1.32 -34.60
C SER A 118 -23.56 -0.05 -35.10
N VAL A 119 -24.24 0.77 -35.90
CA VAL A 119 -23.75 2.13 -36.27
C VAL A 119 -23.57 3.02 -35.02
N SER A 120 -24.31 2.74 -33.95
CA SER A 120 -24.22 3.46 -32.68
C SER A 120 -22.92 3.16 -31.93
N THR A 121 -22.33 1.98 -32.14
CA THR A 121 -21.07 1.56 -31.53
C THR A 121 -19.91 2.42 -32.03
N ASP A 122 -19.86 2.74 -33.33
CA ASP A 122 -18.84 3.62 -33.92
C ASP A 122 -18.93 5.04 -33.34
N VAL A 123 -20.15 5.57 -33.20
CA VAL A 123 -20.41 6.90 -32.62
C VAL A 123 -19.97 6.94 -31.17
N ALA A 124 -20.27 5.89 -30.40
CA ALA A 124 -19.91 5.80 -29.00
C ALA A 124 -18.40 5.73 -28.77
N LYS A 125 -17.71 4.86 -29.52
CA LYS A 125 -16.24 4.73 -29.45
C LYS A 125 -15.56 6.06 -29.82
N LEU A 126 -16.05 6.76 -30.84
CA LEU A 126 -15.57 8.09 -31.23
C LEU A 126 -15.80 9.13 -30.11
N ALA A 127 -16.99 9.13 -29.49
CA ALA A 127 -17.33 10.02 -28.37
C ALA A 127 -16.42 9.77 -27.15
N ILE A 128 -16.15 8.50 -26.81
CA ILE A 128 -15.26 8.12 -25.69
C ILE A 128 -13.81 8.55 -25.95
N LEU A 129 -13.32 8.40 -27.18
CA LEU A 129 -11.99 8.85 -27.56
C LEU A 129 -11.84 10.37 -27.41
N LEU A 130 -12.81 11.13 -27.93
CA LEU A 130 -12.82 12.59 -27.80
C LEU A 130 -12.97 13.03 -26.34
N ALA A 131 -13.83 12.37 -25.57
CA ALA A 131 -13.96 12.61 -24.13
C ALA A 131 -12.65 12.36 -23.39
N SER A 132 -11.99 11.22 -23.65
CA SER A 132 -10.74 10.84 -22.97
C SER A 132 -9.61 11.79 -23.32
N LEU A 133 -9.51 12.23 -24.57
CA LEU A 133 -8.51 13.21 -25.00
C LEU A 133 -8.72 14.57 -24.32
N THR A 134 -9.97 15.06 -24.29
CA THR A 134 -10.29 16.35 -23.65
C THR A 134 -10.14 16.31 -22.13
N ALA A 135 -10.54 15.20 -21.50
CA ALA A 135 -10.37 14.97 -20.07
C ALA A 135 -8.89 14.88 -19.68
N GLY A 136 -8.08 14.13 -20.43
CA GLY A 136 -6.64 14.02 -20.22
C GLY A 136 -5.91 15.35 -20.38
N ALA A 137 -6.23 16.12 -21.43
CA ALA A 137 -5.64 17.44 -21.65
C ALA A 137 -5.96 18.42 -20.51
N ARG A 138 -7.24 18.50 -20.10
CA ARG A 138 -7.67 19.40 -19.01
C ARG A 138 -7.15 18.95 -17.64
N GLY A 139 -7.16 17.65 -17.37
CA GLY A 139 -6.63 17.07 -16.13
C GLY A 139 -5.12 17.30 -15.97
N GLY A 140 -4.36 17.08 -17.05
CA GLY A 140 -2.91 17.35 -17.07
C GLY A 140 -2.58 18.82 -16.75
N MET A 141 -3.29 19.77 -17.36
CA MET A 141 -3.11 21.20 -17.06
C MET A 141 -3.50 21.56 -15.61
N GLY A 142 -4.55 20.94 -15.07
CA GLY A 142 -5.00 21.18 -13.70
C GLY A 142 -4.02 20.66 -12.64
N CYS A 143 -3.41 19.50 -12.89
CA CYS A 143 -2.42 18.88 -11.99
C CYS A 143 -1.03 19.55 -12.06
N CYS A 144 -0.63 20.10 -13.21
CA CYS A 144 0.66 20.78 -13.38
C CYS A 144 0.76 22.17 -12.72
N ALA A 145 -0.22 22.58 -11.92
CA ALA A 145 -0.16 23.84 -11.20
C ALA A 145 1.01 23.85 -10.17
N PRO A 146 1.88 24.88 -10.17
CA PRO A 146 3.07 24.90 -9.33
C PRO A 146 2.71 24.90 -7.83
N HIS A 147 3.34 24.00 -7.10
CA HIS A 147 3.32 23.96 -5.64
C HIS A 147 4.07 25.20 -5.11
N PRO A 148 3.54 25.98 -4.15
CA PRO A 148 4.37 26.95 -3.43
C PRO A 148 5.46 26.17 -2.66
N PRO A 149 6.76 26.46 -2.80
CA PRO A 149 7.81 25.67 -2.20
C PRO A 149 7.64 25.61 -0.68
N ARG A 150 7.25 24.46 -0.14
CA ARG A 150 7.29 24.24 1.31
C ARG A 150 8.73 23.99 1.70
N ARG A 151 9.28 24.93 2.47
CA ARG A 151 10.50 24.72 3.25
C ARG A 151 10.25 23.53 4.17
N TRP A 152 10.92 22.43 3.88
CA TRP A 152 11.09 21.36 4.86
C TRP A 152 11.73 21.97 6.10
N PRO A 153 11.29 21.62 7.33
CA PRO A 153 12.05 21.96 8.52
C PRO A 153 13.46 21.44 8.31
N SER A 154 14.44 22.33 8.35
CA SER A 154 15.85 21.99 8.19
C SER A 154 16.26 21.06 9.33
N ALA A 155 16.14 19.74 9.11
CA ALA A 155 16.87 18.76 9.88
C ALA A 155 18.37 19.05 9.69
N GLY A 156 19.09 19.05 10.81
CA GLY A 156 20.46 19.52 10.93
C GLY A 156 21.43 18.99 9.86
N ARG A 157 22.39 19.85 9.53
CA ARG A 157 23.53 19.63 8.63
C ARG A 157 24.08 18.20 8.70
N GLY A 158 23.93 17.41 7.64
CA GLY A 158 24.60 16.11 7.51
C GLY A 158 24.08 15.16 6.43
N ALA A 159 22.87 15.33 5.90
CA ALA A 159 22.34 14.45 4.86
C ALA A 159 22.69 14.96 3.45
N ARG A 160 23.39 14.13 2.67
CA ARG A 160 23.71 14.37 1.25
C ARG A 160 22.43 14.55 0.43
N PRO A 161 22.44 15.39 -0.62
CA PRO A 161 21.24 15.68 -1.39
C PRO A 161 20.76 14.41 -2.11
N TRP A 162 19.54 13.99 -1.79
CA TRP A 162 18.83 12.99 -2.58
C TRP A 162 18.74 13.49 -4.02
N ALA A 163 19.40 12.78 -4.92
CA ALA A 163 19.16 12.90 -6.34
C ALA A 163 17.66 12.76 -6.60
N ALA A 164 17.12 13.72 -7.34
CA ALA A 164 15.74 13.73 -7.80
C ALA A 164 15.41 12.37 -8.43
N ASN A 165 14.49 11.63 -7.80
CA ASN A 165 13.93 10.43 -8.38
C ASN A 165 12.56 10.80 -8.95
N PRO A 166 12.41 10.97 -10.28
CA PRO A 166 11.16 11.35 -10.91
C PRO A 166 10.25 10.12 -11.03
N VAL A 167 9.73 9.62 -9.90
CA VAL A 167 8.84 8.43 -9.88
C VAL A 167 7.44 8.77 -9.33
N LEU A 168 7.14 10.04 -9.07
CA LEU A 168 5.78 10.48 -8.73
C LEU A 168 4.81 10.54 -9.94
N CYS A 169 5.25 10.07 -11.11
CA CYS A 169 4.39 9.76 -12.26
C CYS A 169 4.43 8.25 -12.54
N ALA A 170 3.90 7.44 -11.64
CA ALA A 170 3.52 6.06 -11.94
C ALA A 170 2.04 5.86 -11.57
N PRO A 171 1.24 5.22 -12.43
CA PRO A 171 -0.21 5.20 -12.31
C PRO A 171 -0.63 4.50 -11.01
N ALA A 172 -1.64 5.08 -10.37
CA ALA A 172 -2.32 4.52 -9.22
C ALA A 172 -2.58 3.02 -9.44
N SER A 173 -2.15 2.19 -8.49
CA SER A 173 -2.40 0.75 -8.50
C SER A 173 -3.90 0.48 -8.63
N VAL A 174 -4.21 -0.52 -9.44
CA VAL A 174 -5.55 -0.98 -9.81
C VAL A 174 -6.43 -1.31 -8.58
N SER A 175 -5.83 -1.55 -7.42
CA SER A 175 -6.54 -1.81 -6.15
C SER A 175 -7.34 -0.62 -5.59
N ALA A 176 -7.02 0.62 -5.96
CA ALA A 176 -7.80 1.80 -5.54
C ALA A 176 -9.10 2.00 -6.35
N TRP A 177 -9.24 1.32 -7.49
CA TRP A 177 -10.32 1.56 -8.46
C TRP A 177 -11.53 0.66 -8.29
N LEU A 178 -11.42 -0.46 -7.54
CA LEU A 178 -12.55 -1.35 -7.27
C LEU A 178 -13.57 -0.78 -6.25
N GLY A 179 -13.26 0.32 -5.57
CA GLY A 179 -14.18 0.97 -4.62
C GLY A 179 -15.16 1.99 -5.22
N PHE A 180 -15.10 2.26 -6.53
CA PHE A 180 -15.79 3.41 -7.16
C PHE A 180 -16.75 3.05 -8.30
N LEU A 181 -17.38 1.87 -8.26
CA LEU A 181 -18.53 1.54 -9.09
C LEU A 181 -19.84 1.89 -8.36
N PRO A 182 -20.63 2.89 -8.80
CA PRO A 182 -21.96 3.13 -8.27
C PRO A 182 -22.92 2.17 -8.99
N GLY A 183 -23.25 1.04 -8.36
CA GLY A 183 -24.24 0.13 -8.91
C GLY A 183 -24.09 -1.33 -8.51
N PHE A 184 -23.97 -1.63 -7.22
CA PHE A 184 -24.35 -2.95 -6.70
C PHE A 184 -24.97 -2.78 -5.32
N CYS A 185 -26.22 -2.34 -5.33
CA CYS A 185 -27.12 -2.40 -4.18
C CYS A 185 -27.68 -3.83 -4.13
N LEU A 186 -26.92 -4.77 -3.58
CA LEU A 186 -27.40 -6.08 -3.12
C LEU A 186 -26.35 -6.69 -2.21
N LEU A 187 -26.60 -6.56 -0.90
CA LEU A 187 -25.95 -7.34 0.15
C LEU A 187 -26.11 -8.84 -0.17
N PRO A 188 -25.12 -9.67 0.19
CA PRO A 188 -25.27 -10.32 1.48
C PRO A 188 -24.00 -10.24 2.33
N ARG A 189 -24.19 -9.62 3.50
CA ARG A 189 -23.66 -9.94 4.81
C ARG A 189 -22.85 -11.26 4.89
N ILE A 190 -21.55 -11.23 4.60
CA ILE A 190 -20.64 -12.35 4.91
C ILE A 190 -19.35 -11.80 5.54
N LEU A 191 -19.21 -12.12 6.83
CA LEU A 191 -18.03 -12.07 7.70
C LEU A 191 -17.19 -10.77 7.75
N LEU A 192 -17.73 -9.80 8.50
CA LEU A 192 -16.91 -8.98 9.38
C LEU A 192 -16.27 -9.91 10.43
N HIS A 193 -15.01 -10.32 10.23
CA HIS A 193 -14.16 -10.58 11.38
C HIS A 193 -13.80 -9.22 11.97
N PRO A 194 -14.18 -8.93 13.23
CA PRO A 194 -13.83 -7.65 13.84
C PRO A 194 -12.31 -7.64 14.01
N VAL A 195 -11.63 -6.73 13.30
CA VAL A 195 -10.33 -6.24 13.74
C VAL A 195 -10.60 -5.57 15.09
N ARG A 196 -10.40 -6.32 16.17
CA ARG A 196 -10.37 -5.78 17.53
C ARG A 196 -9.15 -4.87 17.60
N VAL A 197 -9.37 -3.59 17.31
CA VAL A 197 -8.52 -2.52 17.80
C VAL A 197 -8.65 -2.59 19.32
N VAL A 198 -7.65 -3.14 20.00
CA VAL A 198 -7.56 -3.15 21.46
C VAL A 198 -7.38 -1.71 21.92
N PRO A 199 -8.36 -1.06 22.57
CA PRO A 199 -8.21 0.29 23.06
C PRO A 199 -7.64 0.25 24.48
N GLY A 200 -6.61 1.05 24.73
CA GLY A 200 -6.22 1.42 26.08
C GLY A 200 -4.95 0.76 26.62
N LEU A 201 -3.81 1.01 25.98
CA LEU A 201 -2.50 1.20 26.68
C LEU A 201 -1.41 1.80 25.76
N PHE A 202 -1.78 2.46 24.66
CA PHE A 202 -0.89 2.77 23.52
C PHE A 202 -0.61 4.28 23.33
N THR A 203 -0.95 5.13 24.30
CA THR A 203 -1.18 6.56 24.05
C THR A 203 0.01 7.49 24.29
N PHE A 204 1.19 7.01 24.68
CA PHE A 204 2.35 7.91 24.79
C PHE A 204 3.61 7.24 24.24
N MET A 205 4.21 7.85 23.21
CA MET A 205 5.54 7.55 22.61
C MET A 205 5.64 6.61 21.38
N LEU A 206 4.64 6.51 20.50
CA LEU A 206 4.80 5.85 19.19
C LEU A 206 4.08 6.57 18.02
N GLU A 207 3.97 7.91 18.05
CA GLU A 207 3.25 8.70 17.04
C GLU A 207 3.81 8.55 15.61
N ASP A 208 5.12 8.25 15.47
CA ASP A 208 5.79 8.10 14.17
C ASP A 208 5.99 6.64 13.72
N THR A 209 5.38 5.67 14.42
CA THR A 209 5.50 4.26 14.03
C THR A 209 4.72 3.98 12.74
N LYS A 210 5.43 3.44 11.75
CA LYS A 210 4.83 3.00 10.49
C LYS A 210 4.65 1.49 10.53
N HIS A 211 3.43 1.06 10.27
CA HIS A 211 3.12 -0.35 10.08
C HIS A 211 3.74 -0.86 8.76
N TYR A 212 4.49 -1.95 8.81
CA TYR A 212 5.12 -2.55 7.63
C TYR A 212 4.48 -3.88 7.23
N PHE A 213 4.25 -4.76 8.21
CA PHE A 213 3.72 -6.10 7.96
C PHE A 213 2.98 -6.63 9.19
N SER A 214 1.93 -7.42 9.00
CA SER A 214 1.18 -8.10 10.07
C SER A 214 0.70 -9.47 9.61
N ASN A 215 0.72 -10.45 10.52
CA ASN A 215 0.13 -11.77 10.36
C ASN A 215 -0.52 -12.25 11.68
N ALA A 216 -0.93 -13.52 11.77
CA ALA A 216 -1.60 -14.01 12.97
C ALA A 216 -0.65 -14.09 14.18
N VAL A 217 0.65 -14.29 13.98
CA VAL A 217 1.70 -14.30 15.03
C VAL A 217 2.03 -12.91 15.59
N GLY A 218 2.05 -11.88 14.74
CA GLY A 218 2.54 -10.58 15.14
C GLY A 218 2.57 -9.52 14.05
N SER A 219 3.10 -8.36 14.40
CA SER A 219 3.26 -7.21 13.52
C SER A 219 4.69 -6.67 13.56
N VAL A 220 5.21 -6.31 12.39
CA VAL A 220 6.48 -5.60 12.19
C VAL A 220 6.16 -4.14 11.91
N LEU A 221 6.57 -3.28 12.83
CA LEU A 221 6.49 -1.83 12.70
C LEU A 221 7.90 -1.25 12.64
N TYR A 222 8.03 -0.01 12.20
CA TYR A 222 9.31 0.69 12.28
C TYR A 222 9.12 2.17 12.51
N VAL A 223 10.08 2.76 13.21
CA VAL A 223 10.24 4.20 13.30
C VAL A 223 11.30 4.60 12.28
N PRO A 224 10.99 5.44 11.28
CA PRO A 224 11.95 5.83 10.25
C PRO A 224 13.24 6.39 10.86
N GLY A 225 14.39 5.78 10.52
CA GLY A 225 15.70 6.20 11.00
C GLY A 225 16.03 5.84 12.46
N SER A 226 15.12 5.20 13.20
CA SER A 226 15.38 4.80 14.59
C SER A 226 15.50 3.28 14.74
N PHE A 227 14.40 2.54 14.84
CA PHE A 227 14.42 1.10 15.09
C PHE A 227 13.25 0.34 14.47
N VAL A 228 13.41 -0.98 14.33
CA VAL A 228 12.34 -1.93 14.01
C VAL A 228 11.64 -2.34 15.29
N TYR A 229 10.32 -2.37 15.32
CA TYR A 229 9.52 -2.81 16.45
C TYR A 229 8.75 -4.09 16.10
N LEU A 230 8.99 -5.15 16.88
CA LEU A 230 8.31 -6.43 16.76
C LEU A 230 7.28 -6.57 17.87
N HIS A 231 6.02 -6.62 17.47
CA HIS A 231 4.88 -6.79 18.35
C HIS A 231 4.25 -8.17 18.14
N TRP A 232 3.82 -8.82 19.21
CA TRP A 232 3.25 -10.17 19.19
C TRP A 232 1.78 -10.13 19.60
N THR A 233 0.95 -10.93 18.96
CA THR A 233 -0.52 -10.97 19.21
C THR A 233 -0.90 -11.92 20.34
N GLY A 234 -0.05 -12.92 20.65
CA GLY A 234 -0.33 -13.96 21.64
C GLY A 234 -1.05 -15.20 21.12
N GLU A 235 -1.32 -15.26 19.80
CA GLU A 235 -1.92 -16.42 19.13
C GLU A 235 -0.91 -17.59 18.95
N PRO A 236 -1.37 -18.83 18.73
CA PRO A 236 -0.49 -19.97 18.48
C PRO A 236 0.43 -19.75 17.29
N VAL A 237 1.71 -20.06 17.45
CA VAL A 237 2.72 -19.82 16.42
C VAL A 237 2.64 -20.87 15.32
N SER A 238 2.32 -20.45 14.11
CA SER A 238 2.59 -21.25 12.91
C SER A 238 4.02 -20.98 12.43
N SER A 239 4.79 -22.06 12.16
CA SER A 239 6.19 -21.99 11.74
C SER A 239 6.39 -21.13 10.49
N THR A 240 5.44 -21.14 9.56
CA THR A 240 5.49 -20.31 8.34
C THR A 240 5.29 -18.83 8.65
N GLU A 241 4.38 -18.51 9.55
CA GLU A 241 4.07 -17.12 9.91
C GLU A 241 5.18 -16.48 10.75
N LEU A 242 5.77 -17.24 11.68
CA LEU A 242 6.93 -16.77 12.43
C LEU A 242 8.11 -16.45 11.52
N ARG A 243 8.43 -17.36 10.58
CA ARG A 243 9.51 -17.13 9.62
C ARG A 243 9.24 -15.91 8.76
N ALA A 244 8.00 -15.72 8.29
CA ALA A 244 7.62 -14.53 7.53
C ALA A 244 7.86 -13.24 8.33
N LEU A 245 7.48 -13.22 9.62
CA LEU A 245 7.68 -12.06 10.49
C LEU A 245 9.17 -11.67 10.61
N TYR A 246 10.06 -12.63 10.85
CA TYR A 246 11.51 -12.38 10.91
C TYR A 246 12.10 -12.02 9.55
N VAL A 247 11.66 -12.63 8.45
CA VAL A 247 12.10 -12.25 7.09
C VAL A 247 11.72 -10.80 6.78
N HIS A 248 10.49 -10.38 7.12
CA HIS A 248 10.05 -8.99 6.93
C HIS A 248 10.83 -8.02 7.82
N ALA A 249 11.16 -8.39 9.06
CA ALA A 249 12.02 -7.60 9.93
C ALA A 249 13.42 -7.40 9.33
N ARG A 250 14.06 -8.47 8.84
CA ARG A 250 15.37 -8.42 8.16
C ARG A 250 15.34 -7.49 6.94
N ASN A 251 14.33 -7.64 6.09
CA ASN A 251 14.19 -6.81 4.90
C ASN A 251 14.05 -5.32 5.25
N LEU A 252 13.41 -5.01 6.38
CA LEU A 252 13.29 -3.64 6.87
C LEU A 252 14.64 -3.09 7.33
N LEU A 253 15.41 -3.89 8.09
CA LEU A 253 16.77 -3.53 8.51
C LEU A 253 17.66 -3.18 7.32
N LEU A 254 17.64 -4.03 6.28
CA LEU A 254 18.44 -3.84 5.08
C LEU A 254 17.98 -2.63 4.26
N ARG A 255 16.67 -2.53 4.01
CA ARG A 255 16.09 -1.49 3.14
C ARG A 255 16.31 -0.08 3.69
N TYR A 256 16.20 0.09 4.99
CA TYR A 256 16.33 1.39 5.65
C TYR A 256 17.67 1.56 6.39
N ASN A 257 18.60 0.61 6.22
CA ASN A 257 19.89 0.57 6.92
C ASN A 257 19.73 0.76 8.44
N LEU A 258 18.69 0.17 9.01
CA LEU A 258 18.43 0.18 10.45
C LEU A 258 19.27 -0.90 11.11
N ARG A 259 19.78 -0.62 12.31
CA ARG A 259 20.64 -1.52 13.09
C ARG A 259 20.09 -1.80 14.48
N ARG A 260 18.82 -1.46 14.72
CA ARG A 260 18.19 -1.43 16.03
C ARG A 260 16.87 -2.17 15.95
N ILE A 261 16.66 -3.12 16.85
CA ILE A 261 15.45 -3.92 16.95
C ILE A 261 14.94 -3.84 18.39
N LEU A 262 13.66 -3.51 18.53
CA LEU A 262 12.90 -3.58 19.76
C LEU A 262 11.92 -4.75 19.64
N ALA A 263 12.05 -5.76 20.50
CA ALA A 263 11.17 -6.93 20.51
C ALA A 263 10.36 -7.02 21.80
N ASP A 264 9.04 -6.98 21.68
CA ASP A 264 8.12 -7.02 22.82
C ASP A 264 7.66 -8.45 23.12
N HIS A 265 8.45 -9.23 23.85
CA HIS A 265 8.13 -10.63 24.15
C HIS A 265 7.02 -10.81 25.20
N ARG A 266 6.37 -9.74 25.68
CA ARG A 266 5.33 -9.85 26.73
C ARG A 266 4.14 -10.68 26.28
N ALA A 267 3.72 -10.47 25.04
CA ALA A 267 2.65 -11.22 24.38
C ALA A 267 3.18 -12.41 23.54
N MET A 268 4.45 -12.80 23.71
CA MET A 268 5.01 -13.93 23.00
C MET A 268 4.38 -15.23 23.53
N PRO A 269 3.88 -16.11 22.66
CA PRO A 269 3.32 -17.41 23.07
C PRO A 269 4.40 -18.31 23.68
N ALA A 270 3.98 -19.19 24.60
CA ALA A 270 4.87 -19.93 25.50
C ALA A 270 5.71 -21.02 24.81
N ALA A 271 5.35 -21.47 23.61
CA ALA A 271 6.01 -22.60 22.95
C ALA A 271 6.35 -22.29 21.49
N PHE A 272 7.65 -22.36 21.17
CA PHE A 272 8.16 -22.45 19.80
C PHE A 272 8.41 -23.91 19.45
N GLU A 273 8.13 -24.27 18.20
CA GLU A 273 8.60 -25.53 17.67
C GLU A 273 10.14 -25.54 17.65
N ALA A 274 10.77 -26.64 18.08
CA ALA A 274 12.24 -26.71 18.17
C ALA A 274 12.93 -26.43 16.83
N ALA A 275 12.27 -26.75 15.72
CA ALA A 275 12.75 -26.48 14.37
C ALA A 275 12.92 -24.97 14.08
N ASP A 276 12.00 -24.13 14.56
CA ASP A 276 12.05 -22.68 14.33
C ASP A 276 13.11 -22.00 15.20
N ARG A 277 13.30 -22.48 16.43
CA ARG A 277 14.40 -22.03 17.28
C ARG A 277 15.74 -22.33 16.62
N THR A 278 15.92 -23.54 16.09
CA THR A 278 17.14 -23.92 15.38
C THR A 278 17.33 -23.04 14.14
N TRP A 279 16.30 -22.90 13.31
CA TRP A 279 16.37 -22.04 12.11
C TRP A 279 16.75 -20.59 12.44
N LEU A 280 16.15 -19.99 13.48
CA LEU A 280 16.51 -18.65 13.92
C LEU A 280 18.01 -18.56 14.24
N LEU A 281 18.51 -19.47 15.07
CA LEU A 281 19.86 -19.42 15.61
C LEU A 281 20.95 -19.83 14.61
N THR A 282 20.65 -20.74 13.68
CA THR A 282 21.64 -21.28 12.73
C THR A 282 21.54 -20.66 11.34
N ASP A 283 20.39 -20.15 10.95
CA ASP A 283 20.15 -19.59 9.61
C ASP A 283 19.89 -18.09 9.69
N TRP A 284 18.80 -17.66 10.33
CA TRP A 284 18.37 -16.26 10.23
C TRP A 284 19.33 -15.26 10.89
N PHE A 285 19.74 -15.47 12.15
CA PHE A 285 20.59 -14.53 12.88
C PHE A 285 21.99 -14.37 12.25
N PRO A 286 22.74 -15.45 11.97
CA PRO A 286 24.04 -15.34 11.32
C PRO A 286 23.99 -14.54 10.02
N HIS A 287 23.11 -14.92 9.09
CA HIS A 287 22.96 -14.24 7.79
C HIS A 287 22.47 -12.78 7.90
N THR A 288 21.70 -12.45 8.95
CA THR A 288 21.28 -11.07 9.18
C THR A 288 22.44 -10.22 9.71
N THR A 289 23.28 -10.77 10.58
CA THR A 289 24.40 -10.04 11.16
C THR A 289 25.62 -9.91 10.24
N GLU A 290 25.75 -10.78 9.24
CA GLU A 290 26.72 -10.63 8.15
C GLU A 290 26.40 -9.39 7.29
N GLU A 291 25.13 -9.20 6.93
CA GLU A 291 24.71 -8.06 6.11
C GLU A 291 24.49 -6.77 6.93
N VAL A 292 24.06 -6.91 8.19
CA VAL A 292 23.81 -5.79 9.10
C VAL A 292 24.72 -5.92 10.32
N PRO A 293 25.97 -5.42 10.25
CA PRO A 293 26.88 -5.51 11.38
C PRO A 293 26.45 -4.58 12.52
N ARG A 294 26.70 -5.02 13.76
CA ARG A 294 26.44 -4.28 15.02
C ARG A 294 24.95 -4.01 15.29
N VAL A 295 24.10 -5.03 15.19
CA VAL A 295 22.70 -4.91 15.60
C VAL A 295 22.60 -4.70 17.12
N ARG A 296 21.79 -3.73 17.55
CA ARG A 296 21.37 -3.53 18.94
C ARG A 296 19.95 -4.08 19.10
N TYR A 297 19.77 -4.98 20.06
CA TYR A 297 18.53 -5.72 20.29
C TYR A 297 18.03 -5.43 21.71
N ALA A 298 16.92 -4.73 21.82
CA ALA A 298 16.24 -4.50 23.09
C ALA A 298 15.06 -5.47 23.20
N ALA A 299 15.01 -6.23 24.28
CA ALA A 299 13.97 -7.22 24.53
C ALA A 299 13.18 -6.88 25.80
N LEU A 300 11.84 -6.95 25.72
CA LEU A 300 10.96 -6.89 26.88
C LEU A 300 10.46 -8.29 27.20
N PRO A 301 11.00 -8.97 28.23
CA PRO A 301 10.60 -10.32 28.57
C PRO A 301 9.16 -10.37 29.11
N SER A 302 8.52 -11.53 28.97
CA SER A 302 7.21 -11.75 29.58
C SER A 302 7.26 -11.70 31.11
N SER A 303 6.17 -11.26 31.73
CA SER A 303 5.98 -11.28 33.19
C SER A 303 5.75 -12.69 33.73
N ASP A 304 5.33 -13.62 32.87
CA ASP A 304 5.14 -15.04 33.19
C ASP A 304 6.50 -15.78 33.24
N PRO A 305 6.90 -16.36 34.41
CA PRO A 305 8.17 -17.04 34.56
C PRO A 305 8.39 -18.20 33.56
N GLN A 306 7.34 -18.95 33.21
CA GLN A 306 7.48 -20.09 32.28
C GLN A 306 7.77 -19.60 30.85
N ARG A 307 7.11 -18.52 30.41
CA ARG A 307 7.37 -17.92 29.09
C ARG A 307 8.75 -17.29 29.00
N ARG A 308 9.21 -16.72 30.12
CA ARG A 308 10.54 -16.10 30.22
C ARG A 308 11.65 -17.13 29.99
N LEU A 309 11.58 -18.30 30.65
CA LEU A 309 12.52 -19.41 30.47
C LEU A 309 12.68 -19.83 29.00
N HIS A 310 11.57 -19.94 28.26
CA HIS A 310 11.61 -20.30 26.83
C HIS A 310 12.26 -19.23 25.93
N THR A 311 12.16 -17.96 26.32
CA THR A 311 12.68 -16.83 25.54
C THR A 311 14.14 -16.53 25.89
N ASP A 312 14.54 -16.79 27.14
CA ASP A 312 15.87 -16.53 27.67
C ASP A 312 16.96 -17.29 26.91
N ASP A 313 16.73 -18.56 26.55
CA ASP A 313 17.68 -19.36 25.77
C ASP A 313 18.01 -18.68 24.42
N VAL A 314 16.98 -18.18 23.73
CA VAL A 314 17.12 -17.51 22.45
C VAL A 314 17.85 -16.18 22.65
N VAL A 315 17.41 -15.36 23.60
CA VAL A 315 18.00 -14.05 23.91
C VAL A 315 19.47 -14.17 24.35
N GLN A 316 19.82 -15.21 25.11
CA GLN A 316 21.21 -15.48 25.47
C GLN A 316 22.05 -15.87 24.26
N ALA A 317 21.52 -16.72 23.37
CA ALA A 317 22.21 -17.07 22.14
C ALA A 317 22.43 -15.84 21.23
N LEU A 318 21.52 -14.86 21.26
CA LEU A 318 21.65 -13.60 20.51
C LEU A 318 22.80 -12.71 20.94
N ARG A 319 23.24 -12.79 22.19
CA ARG A 319 24.37 -12.01 22.68
C ARG A 319 25.68 -12.29 21.93
N ARG A 320 25.75 -13.41 21.21
CA ARG A 320 26.89 -13.74 20.35
C ARG A 320 26.94 -12.91 19.07
N TYR A 321 25.78 -12.44 18.59
CA TYR A 321 25.62 -11.79 17.29
C TYR A 321 25.24 -10.30 17.40
N ALA A 322 24.57 -9.91 18.48
CA ALA A 322 24.03 -8.58 18.69
C ALA A 322 24.34 -8.06 20.10
N GLN A 323 24.35 -6.72 20.26
CA GLN A 323 24.32 -6.12 21.58
C GLN A 323 22.90 -6.24 22.13
N VAL A 324 22.70 -7.12 23.13
CA VAL A 324 21.38 -7.40 23.68
C VAL A 324 21.23 -6.76 25.06
N ALA A 325 20.14 -6.04 25.28
CA ALA A 325 19.74 -5.54 26.59
C ALA A 325 18.27 -5.87 26.87
N LEU A 326 17.98 -6.20 28.14
CA LEU A 326 16.66 -6.55 28.63
C LEU A 326 16.09 -5.37 29.42
N PHE A 327 14.81 -5.06 29.20
CA PHE A 327 14.13 -3.94 29.86
C PHE A 327 12.75 -4.35 30.34
N ASP A 328 12.30 -3.77 31.45
CA ASP A 328 10.94 -3.98 31.96
C ASP A 328 9.92 -3.03 31.30
N ASP A 329 10.39 -1.90 30.76
CA ASP A 329 9.55 -0.86 30.15
C ASP A 329 10.03 -0.44 28.76
N ILE A 330 9.07 -0.07 27.90
CA ILE A 330 9.33 0.34 26.52
C ILE A 330 10.14 1.64 26.50
N ALA A 331 9.86 2.61 27.37
CA ALA A 331 10.54 3.91 27.33
C ALA A 331 12.04 3.78 27.65
N ALA A 332 12.38 2.91 28.60
CA ALA A 332 13.77 2.59 28.90
C ALA A 332 14.47 1.89 27.72
N ALA A 333 13.76 0.96 27.07
CA ALA A 333 14.27 0.24 25.90
C ALA A 333 14.52 1.17 24.71
N THR A 334 13.59 2.08 24.41
CA THR A 334 13.74 3.05 23.32
C THR A 334 14.87 4.02 23.59
N ALA A 335 14.98 4.55 24.82
CA ALA A 335 16.07 5.45 25.20
C ALA A 335 17.44 4.78 25.03
N TRP A 336 17.56 3.50 25.42
CA TRP A 336 18.80 2.75 25.22
C TRP A 336 19.12 2.54 23.74
N LEU A 337 18.12 2.20 22.90
CA LEU A 337 18.30 2.03 21.45
C LEU A 337 18.74 3.34 20.79
N GLU A 338 18.21 4.48 21.21
CA GLU A 338 18.58 5.77 20.64
C GLU A 338 19.97 6.24 21.06
N ALA A 339 20.43 5.85 22.26
CA ALA A 339 21.69 6.30 22.85
C ALA A 339 22.98 5.75 22.18
N GLY A 340 22.89 4.91 21.15
CA GLY A 340 24.07 4.28 20.51
C GLY A 340 23.83 3.87 19.09
#